data_AF-A0A2V7F266-F1
#
_entry.id   AF-A0A2V7F266-F1
#
_cell.length_a   1.000
_cell.length_b   1.000
_cell.length_c   1.000
_cell.angle_alpha   90.00
_cell.angle_beta   90.00
_cell.angle_gamma   90.00
#
_symmetry.space_group_name_H-M   'P 1'
#
loop_
_entity.id
_entity.type
_entity.pdbx_description
1 polymer ?
#
loop_
_entity_poly.entity_id
_entity_poly.type
_entity_poly.pdbx_seq_one_letter_code
_entity_poly.pdbx_strand_id
1 'polypeptide(L)'
;MTYGELLERVDRTAAALQSVGVGPSDVVTIQLPNWVEFAYVFFACERIGAIANQIGPDFRSREVEYIVRFSESRAFVCPATFKGFDYVEMVRSLRPKLRGLKAVLVLHAGDSAGISGVPLDAGMFSLDDLIYGPTPPPALKPYRMTPDAIMRMAFTSGTTGNPKGVTHSFDTT
;
A
#
# COMPACT_ATOMS: atom_id res chain seq x y z
N MET A 1 17.57 11.42 -5.71
CA MET A 1 16.93 11.38 -4.38
C MET A 1 18.00 11.24 -3.32
N THR A 2 18.08 12.19 -2.40
CA THR A 2 18.92 12.12 -1.20
C THR A 2 18.17 11.37 -0.08
N TYR A 3 18.88 10.99 0.99
CA TYR A 3 18.24 10.40 2.17
C TYR A 3 17.23 11.33 2.85
N GLY A 4 17.50 12.64 2.85
CA GLY A 4 16.57 13.64 3.41
C GLY A 4 15.28 13.73 2.59
N GLU A 5 15.40 13.74 1.26
CA GLU A 5 14.23 13.71 0.36
C GLU A 5 13.43 12.42 0.53
N LEU A 6 14.10 11.27 0.63
CA LEU A 6 13.43 10.00 0.91
C LEU A 6 12.67 10.04 2.23
N LEU A 7 13.33 10.51 3.30
CA LEU A 7 12.72 10.59 4.63
C LEU A 7 11.47 11.47 4.62
N GLU A 8 11.51 12.61 3.93
CA GLU A 8 10.34 13.49 3.81
C GLU A 8 9.18 12.77 3.11
N ARG A 9 9.44 12.05 2.01
CA ARG A 9 8.40 11.28 1.29
C ARG A 9 7.84 10.15 2.14
N VAL A 10 8.70 9.46 2.91
CA VAL A 10 8.29 8.42 3.85
C VAL A 10 7.41 9.00 4.96
N ASP A 11 7.79 10.13 5.56
CA ASP A 11 7.01 10.79 6.61
C ASP A 11 5.64 11.25 6.09
N ARG A 12 5.59 11.83 4.88
CA ARG A 12 4.31 12.15 4.23
C ARG A 12 3.44 10.92 4.00
N THR A 13 4.04 9.83 3.52
CA THR A 13 3.32 8.57 3.27
C THR A 13 2.83 7.93 4.57
N ALA A 14 3.61 7.97 5.65
CA ALA A 14 3.21 7.47 6.96
C ALA A 14 2.02 8.25 7.53
N ALA A 15 2.05 9.59 7.42
CA ALA A 15 0.93 10.43 7.80
C ALA A 15 -0.33 10.16 6.97
N ALA A 16 -0.16 9.91 5.66
CA ALA A 16 -1.25 9.52 4.76
C ALA A 16 -1.92 8.21 5.18
N LEU A 17 -1.12 7.19 5.53
CA LEU A 17 -1.63 5.91 6.02
C LEU A 17 -2.37 6.08 7.36
N GLN A 18 -1.83 6.86 8.28
CA GLN A 18 -2.48 7.14 9.56
C GLN A 18 -3.80 7.91 9.40
N SER A 19 -3.87 8.88 8.48
CA SER A 19 -5.08 9.68 8.27
C SER A 19 -6.27 8.84 7.75
N VAL A 20 -5.98 7.73 7.07
CA VAL A 20 -6.98 6.75 6.64
C VAL A 20 -7.19 5.60 7.63
N GLY A 21 -6.62 5.72 8.84
CA GLY A 21 -6.86 4.82 9.96
C GLY A 21 -6.03 3.54 9.96
N VAL A 22 -4.85 3.54 9.33
CA VAL A 22 -3.83 2.48 9.47
C VAL A 22 -2.99 2.77 10.70
N GLY A 23 -2.78 1.75 11.54
CA GLY A 23 -1.94 1.83 12.72
C GLY A 23 -1.03 0.62 12.91
N PRO A 24 -0.45 0.46 14.11
CA PRO A 24 0.39 -0.68 14.44
C PRO A 24 -0.33 -2.02 14.22
N SER A 25 0.37 -3.00 13.66
CA SER A 25 -0.12 -4.35 13.31
C SER A 25 -1.17 -4.42 12.20
N ASP A 26 -1.65 -3.29 11.66
CA ASP A 26 -2.51 -3.32 10.48
C ASP A 26 -1.71 -3.74 9.25
N VAL A 27 -2.31 -4.56 8.38
CA VAL A 27 -1.69 -4.97 7.12
C VAL A 27 -2.03 -3.99 6.00
N VAL A 28 -1.01 -3.53 5.28
CA VAL A 28 -1.12 -2.72 4.07
C VAL A 28 -0.68 -3.53 2.87
N THR A 29 -1.60 -3.90 1.98
CA THR A 29 -1.22 -4.57 0.73
C THR A 29 -0.72 -3.56 -0.29
N ILE A 30 0.46 -3.80 -0.85
CA ILE A 30 1.13 -2.92 -1.80
C ILE A 30 1.25 -3.67 -3.13
N GLN A 31 0.49 -3.21 -4.14
CA GLN A 31 0.53 -3.71 -5.51
C GLN A 31 1.01 -2.61 -6.45
N LEU A 32 2.32 -2.37 -6.45
CA LEU A 32 2.95 -1.34 -7.28
C LEU A 32 3.95 -1.96 -8.26
N PRO A 33 4.16 -1.33 -9.43
CA PRO A 33 5.33 -1.60 -10.26
C PRO A 33 6.64 -1.26 -9.53
N ASN A 34 7.78 -1.49 -10.20
CA ASN A 34 9.09 -1.08 -9.67
C ASN A 34 9.27 0.45 -9.76
N TRP A 35 8.54 1.16 -8.89
CA TRP A 35 8.54 2.61 -8.76
C TRP A 35 9.03 3.01 -7.36
N VAL A 36 9.53 4.24 -7.23
CA VAL A 36 10.13 4.72 -5.97
C VAL A 36 9.11 4.78 -4.83
N GLU A 37 7.84 4.99 -5.16
CA GLU A 37 6.72 5.05 -4.21
C GLU A 37 6.52 3.75 -3.46
N PHE A 38 6.94 2.61 -4.02
CA PHE A 38 6.99 1.35 -3.27
C PHE A 38 7.85 1.51 -2.01
N ALA A 39 9.04 2.12 -2.14
CA ALA A 39 9.93 2.35 -1.00
C ALA A 39 9.29 3.32 0.00
N TYR A 40 8.58 4.35 -0.47
CA TYR A 40 7.89 5.29 0.42
C TYR A 40 6.84 4.59 1.28
N VAL A 41 5.99 3.77 0.66
CA VAL A 41 4.92 3.03 1.35
C VAL A 41 5.49 1.96 2.27
N PHE A 42 6.50 1.22 1.82
CA PHE A 42 7.15 0.18 2.62
C PHE A 42 7.76 0.76 3.91
N PHE A 43 8.61 1.77 3.80
CA PHE A 43 9.22 2.40 4.98
C PHE A 43 8.20 3.18 5.82
N ALA A 44 7.14 3.71 5.21
CA ALA A 44 6.05 4.33 5.95
C ALA A 44 5.32 3.32 6.84
N CYS A 45 5.08 2.10 6.35
CA CYS A 45 4.51 1.02 7.15
C CYS A 45 5.40 0.73 8.36
N GLU A 46 6.71 0.57 8.16
CA GLU A 46 7.65 0.33 9.26
C GLU A 46 7.61 1.47 10.30
N ARG A 47 7.53 2.71 9.83
CA ARG A 47 7.55 3.90 10.67
C ARG A 47 6.32 4.05 11.56
N ILE A 48 5.19 3.48 11.16
CA ILE A 48 3.93 3.49 11.94
C ILE A 48 3.62 2.14 12.59
N GLY A 49 4.50 1.15 12.41
CA GLY A 49 4.33 -0.21 12.94
C GLY A 49 3.33 -1.07 12.18
N ALA A 50 2.95 -0.67 10.96
CA ALA A 50 2.10 -1.46 10.08
C ALA A 50 2.92 -2.53 9.34
N ILE A 51 2.23 -3.56 8.84
CA ILE A 51 2.82 -4.71 8.15
C ILE A 51 2.70 -4.49 6.64
N ALA A 52 3.84 -4.40 5.94
CA ALA A 52 3.86 -4.27 4.50
C ALA A 52 3.63 -5.62 3.82
N ASN A 53 2.51 -5.80 3.12
CA ASN A 53 2.22 -7.01 2.34
C ASN A 53 2.44 -6.73 0.83
N GLN A 54 3.63 -7.04 0.33
CA GLN A 54 3.98 -6.81 -1.07
C GLN A 54 3.43 -7.93 -1.97
N ILE A 55 2.75 -7.54 -3.06
CA ILE A 55 2.30 -8.47 -4.10
C ILE A 55 2.74 -8.02 -5.50
N GLY A 56 2.83 -8.96 -6.43
CA GLY A 56 3.23 -8.67 -7.80
C GLY A 56 2.20 -7.84 -8.57
N PRO A 57 2.63 -6.92 -9.47
CA PRO A 57 1.72 -6.15 -10.30
C PRO A 57 0.94 -7.03 -11.28
N ASP A 58 1.38 -8.26 -11.56
CA ASP A 58 0.68 -9.18 -12.47
C ASP A 58 -0.48 -9.96 -11.81
N PHE A 59 -0.65 -9.85 -10.49
CA PHE A 59 -1.79 -10.48 -9.80
C PHE A 59 -3.10 -9.79 -10.20
N ARG A 60 -4.16 -10.58 -10.34
CA ARG A 60 -5.47 -10.11 -10.80
C ARG A 60 -6.53 -10.39 -9.75
N SER A 61 -7.78 -10.08 -10.08
CA SER A 61 -8.90 -10.05 -9.12
C SER A 61 -8.98 -11.28 -8.22
N ARG A 62 -8.72 -12.49 -8.76
CA ARG A 62 -8.76 -13.73 -7.98
C ARG A 62 -7.65 -13.78 -6.92
N GLU A 63 -6.42 -13.56 -7.31
CA GLU A 63 -5.26 -13.60 -6.39
C GLU A 63 -5.33 -12.44 -5.40
N VAL A 64 -5.68 -11.24 -5.88
CA VAL A 64 -5.82 -10.03 -5.05
C VAL A 64 -6.94 -10.22 -4.03
N GLU A 65 -8.12 -10.73 -4.42
CA GLU A 65 -9.22 -11.01 -3.48
C GLU A 65 -8.75 -11.99 -2.40
N TYR A 66 -8.12 -13.09 -2.80
CA TYR A 66 -7.62 -14.08 -1.86
C TYR A 66 -6.60 -13.48 -0.89
N ILE A 67 -5.59 -12.78 -1.40
CA ILE A 67 -4.50 -12.24 -0.58
C ILE A 67 -5.03 -11.18 0.39
N VAL A 68 -5.80 -10.22 -0.09
CA VAL A 68 -6.34 -9.14 0.76
C VAL A 68 -7.25 -9.68 1.85
N ARG A 69 -8.03 -10.74 1.55
CA ARG A 69 -8.84 -11.43 2.57
C ARG A 69 -7.98 -12.22 3.55
N PHE A 70 -7.01 -12.98 3.04
CA PHE A 70 -6.16 -13.85 3.85
C PHE A 70 -5.27 -13.05 4.80
N SER A 71 -4.70 -11.94 4.33
CA SER A 71 -3.87 -11.05 5.15
C SER A 71 -4.68 -10.02 5.92
N GLU A 72 -6.00 -10.06 5.86
CA GLU A 72 -6.90 -9.12 6.54
C GLU A 72 -6.54 -7.64 6.31
N SER A 73 -6.14 -7.28 5.08
CA SER A 73 -5.55 -5.97 4.84
C SER A 73 -6.50 -4.83 5.18
N ARG A 74 -5.99 -3.88 5.97
CA ARG A 74 -6.67 -2.66 6.38
C ARG A 74 -6.69 -1.63 5.25
N ALA A 75 -5.58 -1.54 4.51
CA ALA A 75 -5.42 -0.65 3.37
C ALA A 75 -4.80 -1.36 2.16
N PHE A 76 -5.06 -0.82 0.98
CA PHE A 76 -4.55 -1.32 -0.30
C PHE A 76 -3.94 -0.16 -1.10
N VAL A 77 -2.73 -0.34 -1.62
CA VAL A 77 -2.03 0.66 -2.42
C VAL A 77 -1.77 0.13 -3.81
N CYS A 78 -2.20 0.87 -4.84
CA CYS A 78 -2.06 0.48 -6.25
C CYS A 78 -1.86 1.69 -7.17
N PRO A 79 -1.35 1.51 -8.41
CA PRO A 79 -1.46 2.56 -9.42
C PRO A 79 -2.92 2.73 -9.84
N ALA A 80 -3.23 3.81 -10.56
CA ALA A 80 -4.51 3.94 -11.25
C ALA A 80 -4.53 2.99 -12.46
N THR A 81 -3.50 3.10 -13.30
CA THR A 81 -3.27 2.20 -14.43
C THR A 81 -1.80 1.78 -14.52
N PHE A 82 -1.55 0.59 -15.06
CA PHE A 82 -0.21 0.15 -15.43
C PHE A 82 -0.28 -0.87 -16.56
N LYS A 83 0.52 -0.67 -17.63
CA LYS A 83 0.52 -1.50 -18.84
C LYS A 83 -0.89 -1.71 -19.45
N GLY A 84 -1.71 -0.66 -19.46
CA GLY A 84 -3.06 -0.68 -20.00
C GLY A 84 -4.10 -1.41 -19.13
N PHE A 85 -3.75 -1.83 -17.91
CA PHE A 85 -4.69 -2.41 -16.96
C PHE A 85 -5.16 -1.37 -15.95
N ASP A 86 -6.48 -1.34 -15.69
CA ASP A 86 -7.13 -0.47 -14.71
C ASP A 86 -7.23 -1.17 -13.35
N TYR A 87 -6.41 -0.71 -12.40
CA TYR A 87 -6.38 -1.27 -11.06
C TYR A 87 -7.47 -0.68 -10.18
N VAL A 88 -7.93 0.55 -10.44
CA VAL A 88 -9.03 1.18 -9.70
C VAL A 88 -10.30 0.39 -9.93
N GLU A 89 -10.59 0.04 -11.18
CA GLU A 89 -11.76 -0.77 -11.52
C GLU A 89 -11.68 -2.19 -10.95
N MET A 90 -10.49 -2.80 -10.96
CA MET A 90 -10.27 -4.09 -10.30
C MET A 90 -10.63 -3.99 -8.81
N VAL A 91 -10.07 -3.02 -8.08
CA VAL A 91 -10.33 -2.85 -6.65
C VAL A 91 -11.79 -2.49 -6.39
N ARG A 92 -12.41 -1.65 -7.24
CA ARG A 92 -13.83 -1.31 -7.17
C ARG A 92 -14.71 -2.56 -7.25
N SER A 93 -14.42 -3.46 -8.20
CA SER A 93 -15.16 -4.72 -8.35
C SER A 93 -15.01 -5.68 -7.16
N LEU A 94 -13.86 -5.63 -6.47
CA LEU A 94 -13.58 -6.48 -5.31
C LEU A 94 -14.13 -5.92 -4.00
N ARG A 95 -14.23 -4.59 -3.88
CA ARG A 95 -14.55 -3.90 -2.65
C ARG A 95 -15.79 -4.41 -1.91
N PRO A 96 -16.91 -4.78 -2.56
CA PRO A 96 -18.08 -5.36 -1.88
C PRO A 96 -17.78 -6.66 -1.12
N LYS A 97 -16.74 -7.40 -1.53
CA LYS A 97 -16.29 -8.65 -0.92
C LYS A 97 -15.22 -8.45 0.15
N LEU A 98 -14.61 -7.27 0.24
CA LEU A 98 -13.45 -6.96 1.09
C LEU A 98 -13.84 -6.08 2.29
N ARG A 99 -14.72 -6.57 3.17
CA ARG A 99 -15.26 -5.77 4.31
C ARG A 99 -14.19 -5.26 5.30
N GLY A 100 -13.05 -5.93 5.38
CA GLY A 100 -11.89 -5.53 6.20
C GLY A 100 -11.13 -4.33 5.64
N LEU A 101 -11.18 -4.14 4.32
CA LEU A 101 -10.47 -3.08 3.62
C LEU A 101 -11.15 -1.73 3.84
N LYS A 102 -10.48 -0.82 4.55
CA LYS A 102 -11.01 0.50 4.91
C LYS A 102 -10.62 1.59 3.93
N ALA A 103 -9.40 1.50 3.39
CA ALA A 103 -8.83 2.53 2.54
C ALA A 103 -8.14 1.94 1.32
N VAL A 104 -8.24 2.65 0.20
CA VAL A 104 -7.49 2.37 -1.02
C VAL A 104 -6.73 3.63 -1.38
N LEU A 105 -5.40 3.56 -1.46
CA LEU A 105 -4.56 4.68 -1.85
C LEU A 105 -4.05 4.44 -3.28
N VAL A 106 -4.34 5.38 -4.18
CA VAL A 106 -4.11 5.22 -5.62
C VAL A 106 -3.04 6.19 -6.07
N LEU A 107 -2.00 5.67 -6.72
CA LEU A 107 -0.95 6.47 -7.38
C LEU A 107 -1.28 6.75 -8.83
N HIS A 108 -0.83 7.90 -9.31
CA HIS A 108 -1.12 8.44 -10.64
C HIS A 108 -2.63 8.49 -10.92
N ALA A 109 -3.44 8.83 -9.90
CA ALA A 109 -4.90 9.01 -10.04
C ALA A 109 -5.26 10.38 -10.63
N GLY A 110 -4.39 11.38 -10.44
CA GLY A 110 -4.57 12.74 -10.93
C GLY A 110 -4.13 12.96 -12.37
N ASP A 111 -4.40 14.16 -12.88
CA ASP A 111 -4.13 14.62 -14.25
C ASP A 111 -2.63 14.84 -14.57
N SER A 112 -1.75 14.30 -13.73
CA SER A 112 -0.30 14.51 -13.74
C SER A 112 0.40 13.75 -14.87
N ALA A 113 -0.15 13.83 -16.09
CA ALA A 113 0.45 13.46 -17.38
C ALA A 113 -0.51 13.69 -18.57
N GLY A 114 -1.62 14.44 -18.42
CA GLY A 114 -2.60 14.63 -19.50
C GLY A 114 -3.51 13.41 -19.75
N ILE A 115 -3.70 12.58 -18.71
CA ILE A 115 -4.72 11.53 -18.67
C ILE A 115 -5.79 12.05 -17.72
N SER A 116 -7.02 12.26 -18.20
CA SER A 116 -8.13 12.73 -17.36
C SER A 116 -8.16 11.93 -16.06
N GLY A 117 -8.05 12.60 -14.92
CA GLY A 117 -7.92 11.94 -13.62
C GLY A 117 -8.97 10.84 -13.43
N VAL A 118 -8.55 9.70 -12.86
CA VAL A 118 -9.44 8.57 -12.63
C VAL A 118 -10.38 8.90 -11.46
N PRO A 119 -11.71 8.84 -11.63
CA PRO A 119 -12.64 9.09 -10.54
C PRO A 119 -12.43 8.10 -9.39
N LEU A 120 -12.22 8.65 -8.19
CA LEU A 120 -12.04 7.88 -6.96
C LEU A 120 -13.33 7.86 -6.14
N ASP A 121 -13.76 6.66 -5.75
CA ASP A 121 -14.96 6.48 -4.93
C ASP A 121 -14.69 6.83 -3.46
N ALA A 122 -15.75 6.96 -2.64
CA ALA A 122 -15.60 7.20 -1.20
C ALA A 122 -14.65 6.16 -0.55
N GLY A 123 -13.63 6.61 0.19
CA GLY A 123 -12.59 5.75 0.80
C GLY A 123 -11.50 5.25 -0.17
N MET A 124 -11.49 5.75 -1.41
CA MET A 124 -10.29 5.79 -2.26
C MET A 124 -9.67 7.19 -2.16
N PHE A 125 -8.34 7.26 -2.15
CA PHE A 125 -7.59 8.50 -1.96
C PHE A 125 -6.44 8.56 -2.97
N SER A 126 -6.19 9.74 -3.53
CA SER A 126 -5.00 9.99 -4.33
C SER A 126 -3.78 10.02 -3.41
N LEU A 127 -2.86 9.07 -3.60
CA LEU A 127 -1.62 9.04 -2.82
C LEU A 127 -0.65 10.12 -3.29
N ASP A 128 -0.70 10.51 -4.57
CA ASP A 128 0.13 11.60 -5.11
C ASP A 128 -0.13 12.90 -4.37
N ASP A 129 -1.39 13.24 -4.12
CA ASP A 129 -1.75 14.48 -3.41
C ASP A 129 -1.22 14.50 -1.98
N LEU A 130 -1.10 13.31 -1.37
CA LEU A 130 -0.62 13.17 0.01
C LEU A 130 0.92 13.15 0.08
N ILE A 131 1.59 12.58 -0.93
CA ILE A 131 3.06 12.48 -0.99
C ILE A 131 3.69 13.75 -1.58
N TYR A 132 3.08 14.32 -2.61
CA TYR A 132 3.63 15.40 -3.43
C TYR A 132 2.90 16.74 -3.24
N GLY A 133 1.79 16.75 -2.50
CA GLY A 133 1.03 17.97 -2.23
C GLY A 133 1.79 19.01 -1.38
N PRO A 134 1.33 20.26 -1.42
CA PRO A 134 2.01 21.39 -0.77
C PRO A 134 1.93 21.34 0.76
N THR A 135 0.98 20.58 1.32
CA THR A 135 0.78 20.48 2.77
C THR A 135 1.95 19.74 3.41
N PRO A 136 2.67 20.32 4.39
CA PRO A 136 3.74 19.62 5.08
C PRO A 136 3.19 18.42 5.88
N PRO A 137 3.97 17.33 6.04
CA PRO A 137 3.53 16.21 6.84
C PRO A 137 3.31 16.65 8.30
N PRO A 138 2.27 16.14 8.99
CA PRO A 138 2.17 16.31 10.42
C PRO A 138 3.39 15.69 11.11
N ALA A 139 3.74 16.20 12.29
CA ALA A 139 4.82 15.60 13.09
C ALA A 139 4.46 14.15 13.42
N LEU A 140 5.24 13.22 12.89
CA LEU A 140 5.09 11.80 13.20
C LEU A 140 5.90 11.46 14.45
N LYS A 141 5.27 10.70 15.34
CA LYS A 141 5.98 9.97 16.40
C LYS A 141 6.24 8.56 15.87
N PRO A 142 7.49 8.20 15.52
CA PRO A 142 7.78 6.87 14.99
C PRO A 142 7.36 5.78 15.98
N TYR A 143 6.72 4.74 15.46
CA TYR A 143 6.46 3.53 16.22
C TYR A 143 7.76 2.72 16.31
N ARG A 144 8.13 2.33 17.53
CA ARG A 144 9.31 1.48 17.74
C ARG A 144 8.88 0.03 17.76
N MET A 145 9.02 -0.65 16.63
CA MET A 145 8.83 -2.09 16.56
C MET A 145 9.93 -2.84 17.33
N THR A 146 9.56 -3.99 17.89
CA THR A 146 10.52 -4.93 18.47
C THR A 146 11.18 -5.74 17.34
N PRO A 147 12.38 -6.31 17.55
CA PRO A 147 13.07 -7.10 16.52
C PRO A 147 12.26 -8.31 16.01
N ASP A 148 11.42 -8.87 16.86
CA ASP A 148 10.52 -10.00 16.59
C ASP A 148 9.15 -9.60 16.02
N ALA A 149 8.82 -8.31 15.98
CA ALA A 149 7.59 -7.84 15.37
C ALA A 149 7.56 -8.17 13.88
N ILE A 150 6.42 -8.65 13.38
CA ILE A 150 6.22 -8.87 11.96
C ILE A 150 6.21 -7.51 11.26
N MET A 151 7.10 -7.31 10.28
CA MET A 151 7.22 -6.06 9.54
C MET A 151 6.74 -6.20 8.09
N ARG A 152 6.81 -7.41 7.51
CA ARG A 152 6.31 -7.66 6.15
C ARG A 152 5.74 -9.05 5.93
N MET A 153 4.91 -9.13 4.90
CA MET A 153 4.43 -10.37 4.30
C MET A 153 4.85 -10.43 2.83
N ALA A 154 5.16 -11.64 2.37
CA ALA A 154 5.41 -11.93 0.96
C ALA A 154 4.64 -13.19 0.55
N PHE A 155 3.95 -13.13 -0.58
CA PHE A 155 3.21 -14.28 -1.09
C PHE A 155 4.01 -15.01 -2.16
N THR A 156 4.10 -16.33 -2.03
CA THR A 156 4.72 -17.20 -3.03
C THR A 156 3.64 -17.92 -3.84
N SER A 157 3.80 -17.99 -5.16
CA SER A 157 2.93 -18.78 -6.02
C SER A 157 3.29 -20.27 -5.86
N GLY A 158 2.41 -21.03 -5.23
CA GLY A 158 2.49 -22.49 -5.25
C GLY A 158 1.92 -23.05 -6.55
N THR A 159 2.45 -24.19 -7.02
CA THR A 159 2.02 -24.81 -8.29
C THR A 159 0.65 -25.49 -8.22
N THR A 160 0.06 -25.67 -7.03
CA THR A 160 -1.12 -26.53 -6.81
C THR A 160 -2.13 -26.00 -5.79
N GLY A 161 -1.90 -24.82 -5.19
CA GLY A 161 -2.78 -24.28 -4.15
C GLY A 161 -2.76 -22.76 -4.08
N ASN A 162 -3.58 -22.20 -3.19
CA ASN A 162 -3.61 -20.75 -2.97
C ASN A 162 -2.22 -20.23 -2.53
N PRO A 163 -1.88 -18.96 -2.85
CA PRO A 163 -0.63 -18.35 -2.43
C PRO A 163 -0.36 -18.49 -0.92
N LYS A 164 0.89 -18.83 -0.57
CA LYS A 164 1.32 -18.97 0.83
C LYS A 164 1.92 -17.65 1.30
N GLY A 165 1.37 -17.08 2.37
CA GLY A 165 1.89 -15.87 3.01
C GLY A 165 3.06 -16.18 3.94
N VAL A 166 4.26 -15.76 3.55
CA VAL A 166 5.47 -15.82 4.38
C VAL A 166 5.57 -14.53 5.16
N THR A 167 5.72 -14.62 6.48
CA THR A 167 5.91 -13.48 7.39
C THR A 167 7.39 -13.31 7.72
N HIS A 168 7.83 -12.05 7.83
CA HIS A 168 9.19 -11.71 8.24
C HIS A 168 9.17 -10.68 9.37
N SER A 169 10.04 -10.89 10.36
CA SER A 169 10.46 -9.88 11.34
C SER A 169 11.80 -9.27 10.95
N PHE A 170 12.25 -8.26 11.70
CA PHE A 170 13.57 -7.64 11.51
C PHE A 170 14.74 -8.61 11.71
N ASP A 171 14.57 -9.64 12.55
CA ASP A 171 15.60 -10.67 12.78
C ASP A 171 15.68 -11.73 11.67
N THR A 172 14.78 -11.69 10.68
CA THR A 172 14.71 -12.70 9.60
C THR A 172 15.09 -12.16 8.23
N THR A 173 15.61 -10.92 8.15
CA THR A 173 15.92 -10.21 6.90
C THR A 173 17.15 -9.34 7.00
#